data_AF-K0JTR3-F1
#
_entry.id   AF-K0JTR3-F1
#
_cell.length_a   1.000
_cell.length_b   1.000
_cell.length_c   1.000
_cell.angle_alpha   90.00
_cell.angle_beta   90.00
_cell.angle_gamma   90.00
#
_symmetry.space_group_name_H-M   'P 1'
#
loop_
_entity.id
_entity.type
_entity.pdbx_description
1 polymer ?
#
loop_
_entity_poly.entity_id
_entity_poly.type
_entity_poly.pdbx_seq_one_letter_code
_entity_poly.pdbx_strand_id
1 'polypeptide(L)'
;MGRRTRLRAVNRAELEFIARITRANTLLGRYCARLMDEADPLCTTEYTVPLHNIERDLSREVIELGDLIGRRAEARLHGVDGVDVHRELPE
;
A
#
# COMPACT_ATOMS: atom_id res chain seq x y z
N MET A 1 -21.07 -10.81 -32.62
CA MET A 1 -21.39 -10.76 -31.17
C MET A 1 -20.08 -10.69 -30.39
N GLY A 2 -19.51 -9.48 -30.23
CA GLY A 2 -18.25 -9.30 -29.51
C GLY A 2 -18.50 -9.15 -28.03
N ARG A 3 -17.97 -10.07 -27.20
CA ARG A 3 -17.88 -9.89 -25.75
C ARG A 3 -16.99 -8.67 -25.49
N ARG A 4 -17.60 -7.50 -25.29
CA ARG A 4 -16.93 -6.35 -24.69
C ARG A 4 -16.61 -6.75 -23.25
N THR A 5 -15.37 -7.18 -23.02
CA THR A 5 -14.80 -7.30 -21.68
C THR A 5 -14.88 -5.92 -21.06
N ARG A 6 -15.85 -5.70 -20.15
CA ARG A 6 -15.89 -4.47 -19.36
C ARG A 6 -14.64 -4.49 -18.49
N LEU A 7 -13.59 -3.77 -18.91
CA LEU A 7 -12.54 -3.36 -18.00
C LEU A 7 -13.24 -2.58 -16.90
N ARG A 8 -13.41 -3.20 -15.72
CA ARG A 8 -13.87 -2.50 -14.52
C ARG A 8 -12.91 -1.34 -14.34
N ALA A 9 -13.42 -0.11 -14.40
CA ALA A 9 -12.63 1.05 -14.03
C ALA A 9 -12.07 0.78 -12.63
N VAL A 10 -10.75 0.77 -12.50
CA VAL A 10 -10.11 0.56 -11.20
C VAL A 10 -10.60 1.68 -10.30
N ASN A 11 -11.35 1.35 -9.25
CA ASN A 11 -11.88 2.38 -8.38
C ASN A 11 -10.73 3.01 -7.58
N ARG A 12 -10.88 4.28 -7.21
CA ARG A 12 -9.84 5.03 -6.46
C ARG A 12 -9.36 4.29 -5.21
N ALA A 13 -10.25 3.56 -4.53
CA ALA A 13 -9.93 2.79 -3.34
C ALA A 13 -9.02 1.58 -3.64
N GLU A 14 -9.20 0.91 -4.78
CA GLU A 14 -8.33 -0.16 -5.25
C GLU A 14 -6.94 0.39 -5.61
N LEU A 15 -6.88 1.54 -6.29
CA LEU A 15 -5.59 2.20 -6.57
C LEU A 15 -4.87 2.61 -5.30
N GLU A 16 -5.58 3.18 -4.32
CA GLU A 16 -4.99 3.53 -3.02
C GLU A 16 -4.47 2.29 -2.30
N PHE A 17 -5.25 1.22 -2.25
CA PHE A 17 -4.82 -0.04 -1.63
C PHE A 17 -3.56 -0.59 -2.32
N ILE A 18 -3.55 -0.65 -3.65
CA ILE A 18 -2.41 -1.12 -4.44
C ILE A 18 -1.17 -0.25 -4.21
N ALA A 19 -1.33 1.08 -4.18
CA ALA A 19 -0.22 2.00 -3.94
C ALA A 19 0.40 1.78 -2.55
N ARG A 20 -0.45 1.64 -1.52
CA ARG A 20 0.00 1.44 -0.13
C ARG A 20 0.69 0.10 0.07
N ILE A 21 0.11 -1.00 -0.43
CA ILE A 21 0.75 -2.32 -0.30
C ILE A 21 2.07 -2.39 -1.07
N THR A 22 2.16 -1.73 -2.23
CA THR A 22 3.41 -1.64 -3.01
C THR A 22 4.48 -0.86 -2.24
N ARG A 23 4.09 0.24 -1.59
CA ARG A 23 4.98 1.05 -0.76
C ARG A 23 5.47 0.27 0.46
N ALA A 24 4.57 -0.40 1.17
CA ALA A 24 4.92 -1.25 2.32
C ALA A 24 5.92 -2.35 1.90
N ASN A 25 5.68 -3.03 0.77
CA ASN A 25 6.60 -4.05 0.25
C ASN A 25 7.98 -3.47 -0.09
N THR A 26 8.03 -2.27 -0.67
CA THR A 26 9.30 -1.60 -0.98
C THR A 26 10.07 -1.25 0.31
N LEU A 27 9.38 -0.74 1.32
CA LEU A 27 9.96 -0.42 2.62
C LEU A 27 10.47 -1.68 3.33
N LEU A 28 9.73 -2.79 3.26
CA LEU A 28 10.15 -4.07 3.80
C LEU A 28 11.41 -4.60 3.10
N GLY A 29 11.49 -4.48 1.77
CA GLY A 29 12.71 -4.84 1.03
C GLY A 29 13.93 -4.03 1.47
N ARG A 30 13.76 -2.72 1.68
CA ARG A 30 14.81 -1.84 2.20
C ARG A 30 15.21 -2.19 3.63
N TYR A 31 14.22 -2.53 4.47
CA TYR A 31 14.47 -2.97 5.84
C TYR A 31 15.34 -4.22 5.87
N CYS A 32 14.99 -5.26 5.08
CA CYS A 32 15.78 -6.47 4.98
C CYS A 32 17.19 -6.20 4.44
N ALA A 33 17.32 -5.37 3.40
CA ALA A 33 18.63 -4.99 2.86
C ALA A 33 19.51 -4.32 3.93
N ARG A 34 18.93 -3.39 4.70
CA ARG A 34 19.67 -2.67 5.74
C ARG A 34 20.05 -3.56 6.93
N LEU A 35 19.19 -4.50 7.31
CA LEU A 35 19.54 -5.51 8.32
C LEU A 35 20.71 -6.39 7.86
N MET A 36 20.76 -6.75 6.58
CA MET A 36 21.89 -7.51 6.03
C MET A 36 23.19 -6.69 6.02
N ASP A 37 23.14 -5.41 5.64
CA ASP A 37 24.29 -4.52 5.72
C ASP A 37 24.82 -4.32 7.14
N GLU A 38 23.94 -4.28 8.15
CA GLU A 38 24.36 -4.14 9.54
C GLU A 38 24.93 -5.45 10.12
N ALA A 39 24.49 -6.59 9.59
CA ALA A 39 24.97 -7.91 10.00
C ALA A 39 26.28 -8.33 9.31
N ASP A 40 26.52 -7.89 8.08
CA ASP A 40 27.72 -8.22 7.30
C ASP A 40 28.43 -6.95 6.81
N PRO A 41 29.64 -6.64 7.31
CA PRO A 41 30.46 -5.51 6.87
C PRO A 41 30.85 -5.54 5.39
N LEU A 42 30.74 -6.68 4.72
CA LEU A 42 31.01 -6.84 3.28
C LEU A 42 29.77 -6.61 2.41
N CYS A 43 28.58 -6.51 3.01
CA CYS A 43 27.39 -6.11 2.28
C CYS A 43 27.48 -4.61 1.96
N THR A 44 27.42 -4.28 0.67
CA THR A 44 27.50 -2.90 0.19
C THR A 44 26.24 -2.57 -0.58
N THR A 45 25.10 -2.46 0.11
CA THR A 45 23.95 -1.84 -0.56
C THR A 45 24.14 -0.32 -0.64
N GLU A 46 23.60 0.29 -1.69
CA GLU A 46 23.64 1.75 -1.88
C GLU A 46 22.70 2.50 -0.91
N TYR A 47 22.02 1.79 0.00
CA TYR A 47 21.03 2.37 0.90
C TYR A 47 21.69 3.10 2.07
N THR A 48 21.72 4.42 1.97
CA THR A 48 22.29 5.32 2.99
C THR A 48 21.32 5.73 4.09
N VAL A 49 20.05 5.30 4.00
CA VAL A 49 19.02 5.67 4.98
C VAL A 49 19.21 4.85 6.27
N PRO A 50 19.28 5.50 7.45
CA PRO A 50 19.38 4.79 8.72
C PRO A 50 18.22 3.81 8.97
N LEU A 51 18.50 2.65 9.57
CA LEU A 51 17.52 1.58 9.82
C LEU A 51 16.27 2.10 10.56
N HIS A 52 16.44 2.87 11.63
CA HIS A 52 15.34 3.40 12.43
C HIS A 52 14.36 4.29 11.63
N ASN A 53 14.82 4.95 10.56
CA ASN A 53 13.94 5.73 9.70
C ASN A 53 13.08 4.80 8.83
N ILE A 54 13.67 3.72 8.31
CA ILE A 54 12.95 2.70 7.54
C ILE A 54 11.91 2.01 8.42
N GLU A 55 12.27 1.67 9.66
CA GLU A 55 11.34 1.08 10.65
C GLU A 55 10.14 1.99 10.93
N ARG A 56 10.40 3.28 11.17
CA ARG A 56 9.34 4.27 11.39
C ARG A 56 8.42 4.37 10.18
N ASP A 57 8.98 4.49 8.98
CA ASP A 57 8.20 4.69 7.77
C ASP A 57 7.41 3.42 7.39
N LEU A 58 8.00 2.23 7.58
CA LEU A 58 7.32 0.94 7.40
C LEU A 58 6.18 0.78 8.41
N SER A 59 6.42 1.07 9.68
CA SER A 59 5.39 0.99 10.73
C SER A 59 4.20 1.87 10.41
N ARG A 60 4.46 3.11 9.97
CA ARG A 60 3.42 4.03 9.55
C ARG A 60 2.60 3.47 8.37
N GLU A 61 3.27 2.97 7.34
CA GLU A 61 2.56 2.45 6.16
C GLU A 61 1.73 1.21 6.48
N VAL A 62 2.22 0.32 7.36
CA VAL A 62 1.48 -0.86 7.82
C VAL A 62 0.24 -0.46 8.64
N ILE A 63 0.35 0.53 9.53
CA ILE A 63 -0.80 1.06 10.29
C ILE A 63 -1.83 1.66 9.34
N GLU A 64 -1.42 2.52 8.41
CA GLU A 64 -2.34 3.16 7.46
C GLU A 64 -3.02 2.13 6.54
N LEU A 65 -2.30 1.07 6.14
CA LEU A 65 -2.87 -0.05 5.38
C LEU A 65 -3.86 -0.87 6.23
N GLY A 66 -3.54 -1.13 7.49
CA GLY A 66 -4.42 -1.80 8.45
C GLY A 66 -5.73 -1.05 8.64
N ASP A 67 -5.65 0.27 8.85
CA ASP A 67 -6.82 1.14 8.97
C ASP A 67 -7.68 1.13 7.70
N LEU A 68 -7.05 1.14 6.51
CA LEU A 68 -7.75 1.07 5.24
C LEU A 68 -8.52 -0.25 5.08
N ILE A 69 -7.89 -1.37 5.44
CA ILE A 69 -8.52 -2.70 5.43
C ILE A 69 -9.67 -2.74 6.44
N GLY A 70 -9.45 -2.23 7.67
CA GLY A 70 -10.43 -2.18 8.74
C GLY A 70 -11.69 -1.42 8.33
N ARG A 71 -11.55 -0.19 7.82
CA ARG A 71 -12.67 0.61 7.33
C ARG A 71 -13.46 -0.10 6.23
N ARG A 72 -12.78 -0.79 5.31
CA ARG A 72 -13.44 -1.53 4.22
C ARG A 72 -14.17 -2.78 4.73
N ALA A 73 -13.61 -3.46 5.72
CA ALA A 73 -14.26 -4.59 6.36
C ALA A 73 -15.51 -4.14 7.13
N GLU A 74 -15.42 -3.04 7.87
CA GLU A 74 -16.54 -2.43 8.59
C GLU A 74 -17.66 -1.98 7.64
N ALA A 75 -17.33 -1.27 6.55
CA ALA A 75 -18.31 -0.88 5.53
C ALA A 75 -19.07 -2.08 4.95
N ARG A 76 -18.38 -3.19 4.73
CA ARG A 76 -18.99 -4.46 4.28
C ARG A 76 -19.92 -5.07 5.31
N LEU A 77 -19.53 -5.09 6.58
CA LEU A 77 -20.35 -5.63 7.67
C LEU A 77 -21.64 -4.83 7.85
N HIS A 78 -21.59 -3.51 7.64
CA HIS A 78 -22.76 -2.63 7.75
C HIS A 78 -23.57 -2.49 6.46
N GLY A 79 -23.26 -3.29 5.42
CA GLY A 79 -24.01 -3.28 4.16
C GLY A 79 -23.84 -1.99 3.35
N VAL A 80 -22.80 -1.21 3.62
CA VAL A 80 -22.44 0.03 2.89
C VAL A 80 -21.57 -0.31 1.67
N ASP A 81 -21.88 -1.39 0.95
CA ASP A 81 -21.27 -1.68 -0.35
C ASP A 81 -22.12 -0.99 -1.42
N GLY A 82 -21.93 0.33 -1.57
CA GLY A 82 -22.72 1.14 -2.50
C GLY A 82 -22.31 2.60 -2.67
N VAL A 83 -21.25 3.08 -2.01
CA VAL A 83 -20.67 4.37 -2.40
C VAL A 83 -19.71 4.11 -3.54
N ASP A 84 -20.28 4.04 -4.75
CA ASP A 84 -19.56 4.45 -5.93
C ASP A 84 -18.92 5.80 -5.60
N VAL A 85 -17.60 5.82 -5.47
CA VAL A 85 -16.85 7.08 -5.34
C VAL A 85 -16.79 7.73 -6.74
N HIS A 86 -17.92 7.81 -7.42
CA HIS A 86 -18.20 8.80 -8.45
C HIS A 86 -18.51 10.11 -7.75
N ARG A 87 -17.51 10.67 -7.06
CA ARG A 87 -17.52 12.11 -6.83
C ARG A 87 -17.12 12.71 -8.17
N GLU A 88 -18.11 12.98 -9.02
CA GLU A 88 -17.93 13.82 -10.20
C GLU A 88 -17.17 15.07 -9.75
N LEU A 89 -15.99 15.27 -10.35
CA LEU A 89 -15.28 16.54 -10.24
C LEU A 89 -16.14 17.56 -10.99
N PRO A 90 -16.54 18.69 -10.36
CA PRO A 90 -17.20 19.75 -11.09
C PRO A 90 -16.25 20.31 -12.15
N GLU A 91 -16.81 20.58 -13.33
CA GLU A 91 -16.13 21.15 -14.51
C GLU A 91 -15.37 22.45 -14.21
#